data_AF-A0A7S1RCL0-F1
#
_entry.id   AF-A0A7S1RCL0-F1
#
_cell.length_a   1.000
_cell.length_b   1.000
_cell.length_c   1.000
_cell.angle_alpha   90.00
_cell.angle_beta   90.00
_cell.angle_gamma   90.00
#
_symmetry.space_group_name_H-M   'P 1'
#
loop_
_entity.id
_entity.type
_entity.pdbx_description
1 polymer ?
#
loop_
_entity_poly.entity_id
_entity_poly.type
_entity_poly.pdbx_seq_one_letter_code
_entity_poly.pdbx_strand_id
1 'polypeptide(L)'
;YEFRGPHGPSSALGLNSTSALFGALCGGAGGAAQQCGFAAVVELPTKLACADAECRAGSVKYVKVGRGYYEFVPPPCVHLFYRRATKNETVEGAAPPLPKQGYCTNAEGSYLRGSVKLYSIDEGNTPQRRETCLAACRKVGASGCMMIWSRWNKGCYAHTAKVAGNKTDSRHLCWDFTESGKVGHSYMMLPRNTNGCPAGAEVKTINECREALSSLGYGTSNPWIGRPDRTDVPVGCSWNGRLHWNMAPAGKALSWIAPVCRAHVSLDDEGQIAMPDGATKFRARWQSNMMPAVGAHPVVVRTAAAFDKVPTKSELKARLRFAAPPPAGQCSVCEGEVKAYGPAGAVDAETVFELDGKYFSNVESIVATSDGKHSFRNPPVFLRSTSARGARRAAVAEVESLLDHLFHHTNTPVFIGKRLIQRFVTSNPSPQYIQAVGEAFRTGAHGGVTFSGKYGDLGASVAAVLLHPEARGQVPSGGRAAHGSLREPMLKMIHLMRSMEYRDRDRGLVVFRELQEVIGQFPYQSPTVFNFYQADYELPMPAEPEPEPEPETSKPEPEP
;
A
#
# COMPACT_ATOMS: atom_id res chain seq x y z
N TYR A 1 -10.70 -20.56 -5.66
CA TYR A 1 -10.32 -21.75 -4.88
C TYR A 1 -9.15 -22.43 -5.55
N GLU A 2 -8.21 -22.98 -4.77
CA GLU A 2 -7.05 -23.70 -5.29
C GLU A 2 -6.96 -25.11 -4.76
N PHE A 3 -6.68 -26.05 -5.64
CA PHE A 3 -6.55 -27.45 -5.28
C PHE A 3 -5.27 -27.69 -4.48
N ARG A 4 -5.41 -28.35 -3.32
CA ARG A 4 -4.30 -28.69 -2.42
C ARG A 4 -3.95 -30.19 -2.43
N GLY A 5 -4.64 -30.97 -3.25
CA GLY A 5 -4.41 -32.40 -3.36
C GLY A 5 -5.38 -33.24 -2.52
N PRO A 6 -5.09 -34.54 -2.35
CA PRO A 6 -5.96 -35.49 -1.66
C PRO A 6 -5.79 -35.49 -0.13
N HIS A 7 -4.80 -34.78 0.40
CA HIS A 7 -4.55 -34.64 1.82
C HIS A 7 -4.74 -33.19 2.24
N GLY A 8 -5.45 -32.97 3.35
CA GLY A 8 -5.72 -31.64 3.85
C GLY A 8 -6.02 -31.64 5.35
N PRO A 9 -6.16 -30.44 5.95
CA PRO A 9 -6.33 -30.30 7.38
C PRO A 9 -7.66 -30.89 7.84
N SER A 10 -7.69 -31.44 9.07
CA SER A 10 -8.91 -31.94 9.71
C SER A 10 -9.96 -30.86 9.96
N SER A 11 -9.55 -29.59 9.99
CA SER A 11 -10.43 -28.42 10.12
C SER A 11 -11.13 -28.01 8.81
N ALA A 12 -10.89 -28.73 7.70
CA ALA A 12 -11.57 -28.44 6.45
C ALA A 12 -13.07 -28.75 6.55
N LEU A 13 -13.91 -27.83 6.04
CA LEU A 13 -15.35 -28.05 5.98
C LEU A 13 -15.67 -29.07 4.88
N GLY A 14 -16.32 -30.19 5.24
CA GLY A 14 -16.84 -31.14 4.27
C GLY A 14 -18.05 -30.56 3.54
N LEU A 15 -17.97 -30.45 2.22
CA LEU A 15 -19.07 -29.92 1.40
C LEU A 15 -20.07 -31.03 1.08
N ASN A 16 -21.36 -30.70 1.15
CA ASN A 16 -22.42 -31.60 0.76
C ASN A 16 -22.41 -31.75 -0.77
N SER A 17 -22.55 -32.97 -1.30
CA SER A 17 -22.55 -33.24 -2.74
C SER A 17 -23.68 -32.54 -3.50
N THR A 18 -24.74 -32.12 -2.80
CA THR A 18 -25.84 -31.34 -3.38
C THR A 18 -25.61 -29.82 -3.36
N SER A 19 -24.54 -29.34 -2.72
CA SER A 19 -24.27 -27.90 -2.64
C SER A 19 -23.78 -27.34 -3.98
N ALA A 20 -24.16 -26.09 -4.26
CA ALA A 20 -23.67 -25.38 -5.44
C ALA A 20 -22.13 -25.25 -5.43
N LEU A 21 -21.53 -25.07 -4.25
CA LEU A 21 -20.08 -24.98 -4.09
C LEU A 21 -19.39 -26.32 -4.38
N PHE A 22 -19.94 -27.45 -3.93
CA PHE A 22 -19.44 -28.77 -4.29
C PHE A 22 -19.49 -28.97 -5.80
N GLY A 23 -20.62 -28.66 -6.44
CA GLY A 23 -20.78 -28.80 -7.90
C GLY A 23 -19.72 -28.01 -8.68
N ALA A 24 -19.50 -26.75 -8.27
CA ALA A 24 -18.49 -25.89 -8.89
C ALA A 24 -17.05 -26.42 -8.73
N LEU A 25 -16.70 -26.94 -7.55
CA LEU A 25 -15.34 -27.42 -7.26
C LEU A 25 -15.06 -28.85 -7.74
N CYS A 26 -16.10 -29.66 -7.89
CA CYS A 26 -16.03 -31.05 -8.35
C CYS A 26 -15.96 -31.17 -9.89
N GLY A 27 -16.20 -30.08 -10.62
CA GLY A 27 -16.15 -30.05 -12.10
C GLY A 27 -17.50 -30.28 -12.78
N GLY A 28 -18.63 -29.99 -12.10
CA GLY A 28 -19.93 -29.82 -12.75
C GLY A 28 -20.81 -31.06 -12.96
N ALA A 29 -20.44 -32.25 -12.49
CA ALA A 29 -21.31 -33.44 -12.61
C ALA A 29 -21.81 -33.91 -11.24
N GLY A 30 -23.15 -33.94 -11.08
CA GLY A 30 -23.85 -34.52 -9.93
C GLY A 30 -23.72 -36.05 -9.86
N GLY A 31 -22.49 -36.54 -9.71
CA GLY A 31 -22.16 -37.95 -9.47
C GLY A 31 -21.44 -38.12 -8.14
N ALA A 32 -21.48 -39.34 -7.61
CA ALA A 32 -20.91 -39.72 -6.31
C ALA A 32 -19.51 -39.11 -6.05
N ALA A 33 -19.22 -38.81 -4.77
CA ALA A 33 -18.02 -38.15 -4.25
C ALA A 33 -16.64 -38.70 -4.74
N GLN A 34 -16.62 -39.83 -5.46
CA GLN A 34 -15.44 -40.50 -5.99
C GLN A 34 -15.05 -40.09 -7.43
N GLN A 35 -15.87 -39.33 -8.18
CA GLN A 35 -15.64 -39.02 -9.60
C GLN A 35 -15.28 -37.55 -9.92
N CYS A 36 -14.95 -36.72 -8.93
CA CYS A 36 -14.64 -35.30 -9.19
C CYS A 36 -13.42 -35.11 -10.11
N GLY A 37 -13.58 -34.24 -11.11
CA GLY A 37 -12.50 -33.71 -11.95
C GLY A 37 -11.91 -32.46 -11.32
N PHE A 38 -10.84 -32.60 -10.55
CA PHE A 38 -10.23 -31.48 -9.84
C PHE A 38 -9.42 -30.59 -10.77
N ALA A 39 -9.80 -29.31 -10.86
CA ALA A 39 -8.99 -28.28 -11.52
C ALA A 39 -8.01 -27.66 -10.54
N ALA A 40 -6.81 -27.31 -11.00
CA ALA A 40 -5.80 -26.68 -10.14
C ALA A 40 -6.31 -25.37 -9.50
N VAL A 41 -7.09 -24.60 -10.25
CA VAL A 41 -7.73 -23.37 -9.81
C VAL A 41 -9.17 -23.36 -10.29
N VAL A 42 -10.10 -23.01 -9.41
CA VAL A 42 -11.51 -22.77 -9.73
C VAL A 42 -11.85 -21.35 -9.29
N GLU A 43 -12.13 -20.48 -10.25
CA GLU A 43 -12.64 -19.13 -9.99
C GLU A 43 -14.16 -19.15 -10.01
N LEU A 44 -14.78 -18.61 -8.96
CA LEU A 44 -16.23 -18.51 -8.87
C LEU A 44 -16.66 -17.17 -9.46
N PRO A 45 -17.38 -17.13 -10.59
CA PRO A 45 -17.76 -15.87 -11.23
C PRO A 45 -18.86 -15.14 -10.45
N THR A 46 -19.59 -15.84 -9.58
CA THR A 46 -20.72 -15.30 -8.83
C THR A 46 -20.75 -15.82 -7.39
N LYS A 47 -21.54 -15.16 -6.55
CA LYS A 47 -21.86 -15.66 -5.22
C LYS A 47 -22.76 -16.89 -5.37
N LEU A 48 -22.38 -17.98 -4.71
CA LEU A 48 -23.18 -19.20 -4.65
C LEU A 48 -24.02 -19.20 -3.38
N ALA A 49 -25.24 -19.74 -3.47
CA ALA A 49 -26.05 -20.01 -2.28
C ALA A 49 -25.36 -21.08 -1.42
N CYS A 50 -25.23 -20.81 -0.13
CA CYS A 50 -24.68 -21.78 0.82
C CYS A 50 -25.71 -22.88 1.12
N ALA A 51 -25.24 -24.08 1.46
CA ALA A 51 -26.08 -25.18 1.93
C ALA A 51 -25.67 -25.67 3.34
N ASP A 52 -26.64 -25.80 4.25
CA ASP A 52 -26.49 -26.41 5.58
C ASP A 52 -25.29 -25.91 6.40
N ALA A 53 -24.28 -26.77 6.58
CA ALA A 53 -23.08 -26.48 7.35
C ALA A 53 -22.26 -25.36 6.72
N GLU A 54 -22.37 -25.14 5.41
CA GLU A 54 -21.74 -24.01 4.73
C GLU A 54 -22.30 -22.67 5.20
N CYS A 55 -23.61 -22.58 5.46
CA CYS A 55 -24.24 -21.35 5.92
C CYS A 55 -23.92 -21.04 7.40
N ARG A 56 -23.65 -22.07 8.20
CA ARG A 56 -23.32 -21.94 9.62
C ARG A 56 -21.82 -21.81 9.87
N ALA A 57 -21.01 -22.28 8.94
CA ALA A 57 -19.57 -22.12 9.00
C ALA A 57 -19.25 -20.64 8.75
N GLY A 58 -18.58 -20.00 9.69
CA GLY A 58 -18.11 -18.62 9.54
C GLY A 58 -17.05 -18.49 8.46
N SER A 59 -15.83 -18.08 8.83
CA SER A 59 -14.73 -18.03 7.85
C SER A 59 -14.13 -19.42 7.64
N VAL A 60 -14.40 -20.03 6.48
CA VAL A 60 -13.84 -21.33 6.08
C VAL A 60 -12.60 -21.13 5.23
N LYS A 61 -11.46 -21.69 5.66
CA LYS A 61 -10.19 -21.62 4.91
C LYS A 61 -10.03 -22.78 3.93
N TYR A 62 -10.41 -23.99 4.33
CA TYR A 62 -10.27 -25.19 3.54
C TYR A 62 -11.63 -25.89 3.43
N VAL A 63 -11.92 -26.39 2.24
CA VAL A 63 -13.12 -27.19 1.97
C VAL A 63 -12.71 -28.53 1.41
N LYS A 64 -13.43 -29.58 1.80
CA LYS A 64 -13.24 -30.94 1.30
C LYS A 64 -14.37 -31.25 0.31
N VAL A 65 -13.99 -31.65 -0.90
CA VAL A 65 -14.88 -31.97 -2.02
C VAL A 65 -14.51 -33.37 -2.49
N GLY A 66 -15.34 -34.35 -2.15
CA GLY A 66 -15.01 -35.76 -2.40
C GLY A 66 -13.69 -36.17 -1.73
N ARG A 67 -12.73 -36.66 -2.52
CA ARG A 67 -11.37 -36.99 -2.08
C ARG A 67 -10.38 -35.82 -2.08
N GLY A 68 -10.81 -34.65 -2.55
CA GLY A 68 -9.96 -33.50 -2.80
C GLY A 68 -10.14 -32.40 -1.77
N TYR A 69 -9.09 -31.61 -1.57
CA TYR A 69 -9.11 -30.43 -0.72
C TYR A 69 -8.87 -29.19 -1.55
N TYR A 70 -9.70 -28.17 -1.35
CA TYR A 70 -9.48 -26.84 -1.89
C TYR A 70 -9.23 -25.83 -0.77
N GLU A 71 -8.32 -24.90 -1.01
CA GLU A 71 -8.18 -23.70 -0.20
C GLU A 71 -9.03 -22.57 -0.81
N PHE A 72 -9.84 -21.93 0.04
CA PHE A 72 -10.48 -20.68 -0.34
C PHE A 72 -9.43 -19.59 -0.43
N VAL A 73 -9.26 -19.06 -1.64
CA VAL A 73 -8.40 -17.91 -1.90
C VAL A 73 -9.33 -16.71 -2.11
N PRO A 74 -9.37 -15.75 -1.17
CA PRO A 74 -10.14 -14.54 -1.38
C PRO A 74 -9.48 -13.68 -2.47
N PRO A 75 -10.25 -12.87 -3.21
CA PRO A 75 -9.68 -11.88 -4.12
C PRO A 75 -8.77 -10.92 -3.35
N PRO A 76 -7.70 -10.39 -3.98
CA PRO A 76 -6.83 -9.43 -3.33
C PRO A 76 -7.64 -8.20 -2.93
N CYS A 77 -7.65 -7.88 -1.63
CA CYS A 77 -8.31 -6.68 -1.14
C CYS A 77 -7.35 -5.50 -1.24
N VAL A 78 -7.80 -4.42 -1.88
CA VAL A 78 -7.11 -3.13 -1.77
C VAL A 78 -7.53 -2.49 -0.46
N HIS A 79 -6.54 -2.02 0.27
CA HIS A 79 -6.72 -1.36 1.55
C HIS A 79 -6.25 0.07 1.49
N LEU A 80 -6.71 0.88 2.43
CA LEU A 80 -6.09 2.17 2.72
C LEU A 80 -4.91 1.97 3.67
N PHE A 81 -3.83 2.71 3.42
CA PHE A 81 -2.60 2.63 4.18
C PHE A 81 -2.82 3.03 5.64
N TYR A 82 -3.30 4.26 5.88
CA TYR A 82 -3.75 4.68 7.21
C TYR A 82 -5.19 4.21 7.46
N ARG A 83 -5.46 3.64 8.64
CA ARG A 83 -6.82 3.22 9.01
C ARG A 83 -7.68 4.42 9.38
N ARG A 84 -8.99 4.30 9.16
CA ARG A 84 -9.97 5.29 9.60
C ARG A 84 -9.85 5.54 11.11
N ALA A 85 -10.09 6.77 11.52
CA ALA A 85 -10.16 7.12 12.93
C ALA A 85 -11.30 6.36 13.64
N THR A 86 -11.11 6.06 14.91
CA THR A 86 -12.22 5.64 15.78
C THR A 86 -13.24 6.78 15.89
N LYS A 87 -14.49 6.48 16.25
CA LYS A 87 -15.43 7.53 16.66
C LYS A 87 -14.81 8.35 17.80
N ASN A 88 -15.22 9.60 17.93
CA ASN A 88 -14.91 10.37 19.14
C ASN A 88 -16.12 10.28 20.07
N GLU A 89 -15.96 9.59 21.20
CA GLU A 89 -17.00 9.43 22.23
C GLU A 89 -16.60 10.16 23.53
N THR A 90 -15.57 11.01 23.49
CA THR A 90 -15.20 11.83 24.64
C THR A 90 -16.29 12.88 24.90
N VAL A 91 -16.76 12.94 26.15
CA VAL A 91 -17.64 14.02 26.61
C VAL A 91 -16.76 15.21 26.98
N GLU A 92 -16.75 16.25 26.16
CA GLU A 92 -16.07 17.51 26.48
C GLU A 92 -16.70 18.14 27.74
N GLY A 93 -15.86 18.56 28.69
CA GLY A 93 -16.33 19.17 29.94
C GLY A 93 -16.87 18.21 31.00
N ALA A 94 -16.67 16.89 30.85
CA ALA A 94 -17.06 15.92 31.88
C ALA A 94 -16.39 16.25 33.22
N ALA A 95 -17.22 16.47 34.26
CA ALA A 95 -16.73 16.65 35.62
C ALA A 95 -15.89 15.43 36.05
N PRO A 96 -14.86 15.63 36.91
CA PRO A 96 -14.12 14.51 37.46
C PRO A 96 -15.07 13.47 38.07
N PRO A 97 -14.86 12.16 37.86
CA PRO A 97 -15.74 11.15 38.40
C PRO A 97 -15.75 11.28 39.92
N LEU A 98 -16.95 11.34 40.51
CA LEU A 98 -17.09 11.38 41.95
C LEU A 98 -16.69 10.01 42.54
N PRO A 99 -15.94 9.99 43.65
CA PRO A 99 -15.59 8.73 44.30
C PRO A 99 -16.82 8.05 44.88
N LYS A 100 -16.89 6.73 44.73
CA LYS A 100 -17.86 5.87 45.42
C LYS A 100 -17.20 5.26 46.64
N GLN A 101 -17.89 5.27 47.79
CA GLN A 101 -17.39 4.67 49.02
C GLN A 101 -17.33 3.13 48.87
N GLY A 102 -16.14 2.55 49.03
CA GLY A 102 -15.91 1.12 48.87
C GLY A 102 -14.77 0.77 47.90
N TYR A 103 -14.48 -0.52 47.76
CA TYR A 103 -13.48 -1.02 46.82
C TYR A 103 -14.10 -1.28 45.44
N CYS A 104 -13.30 -1.15 44.39
CA CYS A 104 -13.76 -1.30 43.00
C CYS A 104 -14.04 -2.77 42.63
N THR A 105 -15.12 -2.99 41.88
CA THR A 105 -15.56 -4.31 41.40
C THR A 105 -15.78 -4.34 39.89
N ASN A 106 -15.79 -5.55 39.32
CA ASN A 106 -16.27 -5.79 37.96
C ASN A 106 -17.81 -5.76 37.90
N ALA A 107 -18.37 -6.04 36.73
CA ALA A 107 -19.82 -5.99 36.49
C ALA A 107 -20.58 -7.04 37.31
N GLU A 108 -19.92 -8.16 37.63
CA GLU A 108 -20.45 -9.24 38.47
C GLU A 108 -20.31 -8.96 39.99
N GLY A 109 -19.85 -7.77 40.39
CA GLY A 109 -19.66 -7.40 41.79
C GLY A 109 -18.48 -8.09 42.49
N SER A 110 -17.61 -8.76 41.73
CA SER A 110 -16.39 -9.42 42.20
C SER A 110 -15.19 -8.47 42.24
N TYR A 111 -14.21 -8.79 43.08
CA TYR A 111 -12.97 -8.01 43.20
C TYR A 111 -12.21 -7.94 41.87
N LEU A 112 -11.81 -6.73 41.46
CA LEU A 112 -11.06 -6.51 40.22
C LEU A 112 -9.64 -7.05 40.32
N ARG A 113 -9.30 -8.01 39.44
CA ARG A 113 -7.92 -8.43 39.21
C ARG A 113 -7.22 -7.44 38.27
N GLY A 114 -5.94 -7.17 38.51
CA GLY A 114 -5.15 -6.23 37.70
C GLY A 114 -5.18 -4.78 38.21
N SER A 115 -4.95 -4.60 39.51
CA SER A 115 -4.65 -3.31 40.13
C SER A 115 -3.15 -3.18 40.38
N VAL A 116 -2.61 -1.98 40.18
CA VAL A 116 -1.20 -1.66 40.43
C VAL A 116 -1.11 -0.59 41.50
N LYS A 117 -0.38 -0.85 42.58
CA LYS A 117 -0.09 0.15 43.61
C LYS A 117 0.88 1.18 43.02
N LEU A 118 0.45 2.45 42.96
CA LEU A 118 1.29 3.55 42.49
C LEU A 118 2.23 4.04 43.58
N TYR A 119 1.71 4.21 44.79
CA TYR A 119 2.47 4.62 45.97
C TYR A 119 1.70 4.30 47.26
N SER A 120 2.42 4.25 48.38
CA SER A 120 1.83 4.14 49.72
C SER A 120 1.33 5.51 50.17
N ILE A 121 0.21 5.54 50.91
CA ILE A 121 -0.26 6.75 51.56
C ILE A 121 -0.08 6.64 53.08
N ASP A 122 0.00 7.78 53.74
CA ASP A 122 -0.14 7.88 55.19
C ASP A 122 -1.60 7.64 55.63
N GLU A 123 -1.89 7.73 56.92
CA GLU A 123 -3.23 7.45 57.45
C GLU A 123 -4.25 8.55 57.15
N GLY A 124 -5.46 8.13 56.78
CA GLY A 124 -6.65 8.98 56.68
C GLY A 124 -7.06 9.40 55.26
N ASN A 125 -8.31 9.82 55.15
CA ASN A 125 -8.99 10.17 53.90
C ASN A 125 -9.20 11.69 53.78
N THR A 126 -8.19 12.42 53.29
CA THR A 126 -8.24 13.89 53.12
C THR A 126 -8.53 14.29 51.67
N PRO A 127 -9.13 15.48 51.42
CA PRO A 127 -9.38 15.97 50.06
C PRO A 127 -8.13 16.00 49.18
N GLN A 128 -7.00 16.50 49.71
CA GLN A 128 -5.73 16.56 48.99
C GLN A 128 -5.23 15.17 48.55
N ARG A 129 -5.41 14.13 49.39
CA ARG A 129 -5.02 12.75 49.03
C ARG A 129 -5.93 12.15 47.96
N ARG A 130 -7.24 12.42 48.04
CA ARG A 130 -8.20 12.02 46.99
C ARG A 130 -7.79 12.60 45.65
N GLU A 131 -7.49 13.90 45.62
CA GLU A 131 -7.07 14.61 44.41
C GLU A 131 -5.74 14.11 43.87
N THR A 132 -4.73 13.96 44.73
CA THR A 132 -3.41 13.46 44.35
C THR A 132 -3.48 12.04 43.78
N CYS A 133 -4.27 11.15 44.42
CA CYS A 133 -4.44 9.78 43.96
C CYS A 133 -5.19 9.71 42.63
N LEU A 134 -6.28 10.47 42.50
CA LEU A 134 -7.04 10.56 41.25
C LEU A 134 -6.15 11.08 40.10
N ALA A 135 -5.37 12.14 40.34
CA ALA A 135 -4.44 12.71 39.37
C ALA A 135 -3.36 11.69 38.96
N ALA A 136 -2.79 10.95 39.91
CA ALA A 136 -1.80 9.91 39.63
C ALA A 136 -2.37 8.77 38.78
N CYS A 137 -3.58 8.28 39.10
CA CYS A 137 -4.26 7.26 38.31
C CYS A 137 -4.57 7.71 36.88
N ARG A 138 -4.99 8.97 36.70
CA ARG A 138 -5.21 9.56 35.36
C ARG A 138 -3.91 9.71 34.59
N LYS A 139 -2.83 10.13 35.25
CA LYS A 139 -1.51 10.31 34.63
C LYS A 139 -0.96 9.00 34.04
N VAL A 140 -1.21 7.86 34.69
CA VAL A 140 -0.78 6.54 34.18
C VAL A 140 -1.78 5.89 33.21
N GLY A 141 -2.85 6.60 32.85
CA GLY A 141 -3.85 6.14 31.90
C GLY A 141 -4.64 4.91 32.36
N ALA A 142 -4.91 4.82 33.67
CA ALA A 142 -5.70 3.75 34.26
C ALA A 142 -7.15 3.75 33.71
N SER A 143 -7.88 2.66 33.89
CA SER A 143 -9.34 2.57 33.64
C SER A 143 -10.17 2.81 34.92
N GLY A 144 -9.52 3.12 36.02
CA GLY A 144 -10.14 3.47 37.29
C GLY A 144 -9.08 3.64 38.38
N CYS A 145 -9.51 4.08 39.57
CA CYS A 145 -8.61 4.36 40.67
C CYS A 145 -9.18 3.83 41.98
N MET A 146 -8.33 3.41 42.90
CA MET A 146 -8.72 3.00 44.25
C MET A 146 -7.75 3.55 45.28
N MET A 147 -8.29 4.18 46.33
CA MET A 147 -7.52 4.65 47.48
C MET A 147 -7.89 3.85 48.72
N ILE A 148 -6.89 3.34 49.43
CA ILE A 148 -7.06 2.51 50.63
C ILE A 148 -6.32 3.16 51.80
N TRP A 149 -6.97 3.29 52.96
CA TRP A 149 -6.35 3.78 54.21
C TRP A 149 -6.63 2.84 55.40
N SER A 150 -5.91 2.99 56.51
CA SER A 150 -6.12 2.22 57.76
C SER A 150 -6.18 0.70 57.56
N ARG A 151 -5.35 0.22 56.63
CA ARG A 151 -5.12 -1.19 56.27
C ARG A 151 -3.63 -1.37 56.00
N TRP A 152 -3.12 -2.59 56.16
CA TRP A 152 -1.72 -2.92 55.88
C TRP A 152 -1.31 -2.64 54.42
N ASN A 153 -2.27 -2.70 53.49
CA ASN A 153 -2.07 -2.43 52.07
C ASN A 153 -2.50 -0.99 51.68
N LYS A 154 -2.49 -0.03 52.60
CA LYS A 154 -2.82 1.36 52.30
C LYS A 154 -2.01 1.93 51.14
N GLY A 155 -2.67 2.71 50.28
CA GLY A 155 -2.05 3.27 49.08
C GLY A 155 -3.05 3.75 48.04
N CYS A 156 -2.48 4.32 46.97
CA CYS A 156 -3.18 4.64 45.75
C CYS A 156 -2.96 3.53 44.71
N TYR A 157 -4.02 3.05 44.09
CA TYR A 157 -4.01 1.93 43.15
C TYR A 157 -4.66 2.33 41.83
N ALA A 158 -3.95 2.12 40.73
CA ALA A 158 -4.48 2.23 39.38
C ALA A 158 -5.12 0.90 38.97
N HIS A 159 -6.36 0.93 38.50
CA HIS A 159 -7.00 -0.22 37.88
C HIS A 159 -6.78 -0.20 36.37
N THR A 160 -6.48 -1.36 35.79
CA THR A 160 -6.39 -1.51 34.34
C THR A 160 -7.49 -2.37 33.76
N ALA A 161 -8.18 -3.16 34.59
CA ALA A 161 -9.43 -3.80 34.22
C ALA A 161 -10.58 -2.79 34.29
N LYS A 162 -11.62 -2.98 33.45
CA LYS A 162 -12.81 -2.13 33.45
C LYS A 162 -13.47 -2.16 34.83
N VAL A 163 -13.54 -1.00 35.49
CA VAL A 163 -14.34 -0.83 36.70
C VAL A 163 -15.81 -0.75 36.27
N ALA A 164 -16.70 -1.40 37.01
CA ALA A 164 -18.14 -1.35 36.72
C ALA A 164 -19.00 -1.12 37.97
N GLY A 165 -18.40 -1.19 39.15
CA GLY A 165 -19.10 -0.97 40.41
C GLY A 165 -18.14 -0.83 41.59
N ASN A 166 -18.73 -0.77 42.78
CA ASN A 166 -18.02 -0.80 44.04
C ASN A 166 -18.83 -1.63 45.05
N LYS A 167 -18.14 -2.19 46.04
CA LYS A 167 -18.77 -2.83 47.20
C LYS A 167 -18.38 -2.09 48.47
N THR A 168 -19.37 -1.85 49.33
CA THR A 168 -19.25 -1.01 50.52
C THR A 168 -18.10 -1.45 51.42
N ASP A 169 -17.19 -0.53 51.69
CA ASP A 169 -16.12 -0.64 52.69
C ASP A 169 -15.75 0.79 53.13
N SER A 170 -15.67 1.03 54.44
CA SER A 170 -15.45 2.36 55.02
C SER A 170 -14.01 2.88 54.85
N ARG A 171 -13.07 2.05 54.39
CA ARG A 171 -11.63 2.33 54.27
C ARG A 171 -11.12 2.37 52.82
N HIS A 172 -12.05 2.37 51.86
CA HIS A 172 -11.75 2.38 50.43
C HIS A 172 -12.56 3.46 49.73
N LEU A 173 -11.96 4.10 48.72
CA LEU A 173 -12.67 4.91 47.74
C LEU A 173 -12.36 4.38 46.35
N CYS A 174 -13.40 4.25 45.54
CA CYS A 174 -13.32 3.77 44.17
C CYS A 174 -13.72 4.87 43.19
N TRP A 175 -12.93 5.04 42.14
CA TRP A 175 -13.26 5.84 40.96
C TRP A 175 -13.34 4.93 39.74
N ASP A 176 -14.43 5.09 39.00
CA ASP A 176 -14.66 4.44 37.72
C ASP A 176 -14.41 5.46 36.60
N PHE A 177 -13.54 5.11 35.64
CA PHE A 177 -13.30 5.92 34.45
C PHE A 177 -14.09 5.29 33.30
N THR A 178 -15.29 5.81 33.06
CA THR A 178 -16.24 5.30 32.06
C THR A 178 -15.85 5.61 30.61
N GLU A 179 -14.61 6.05 30.37
CA GLU A 179 -14.10 6.39 29.04
C GLU A 179 -14.05 5.13 28.17
N SER A 180 -14.69 5.19 26.99
CA SER A 180 -14.70 4.08 26.05
C SER A 180 -13.33 3.83 25.40
N GLY A 181 -12.40 4.79 25.48
CA GLY A 181 -11.11 4.76 24.78
C GLY A 181 -11.20 5.22 23.32
N LYS A 182 -12.41 5.46 22.80
CA LYS A 182 -12.62 5.98 21.45
C LYS A 182 -12.51 7.50 21.43
N VAL A 183 -11.31 7.96 21.11
CA VAL A 183 -10.90 9.38 21.22
C VAL A 183 -10.70 10.05 19.87
N GLY A 184 -11.33 9.55 18.80
CA GLY A 184 -11.27 10.20 17.48
C GLY A 184 -9.93 10.08 16.73
N HIS A 185 -8.99 9.24 17.18
CA HIS A 185 -7.68 9.08 16.53
C HIS A 185 -7.63 7.88 15.57
N SER A 186 -6.73 7.96 14.59
CA SER A 186 -6.26 6.81 13.81
C SER A 186 -5.05 6.20 14.50
N TYR A 187 -4.79 4.91 14.28
CA TYR A 187 -3.72 4.19 14.98
C TYR A 187 -2.85 3.39 14.02
N MET A 188 -1.62 3.12 14.44
CA MET A 188 -0.66 2.29 13.73
C MET A 188 0.24 1.54 14.69
N MET A 189 0.84 0.46 14.20
CA MET A 189 1.85 -0.31 14.93
C MET A 189 3.22 0.05 14.37
N LEU A 190 4.17 0.36 15.26
CA LEU A 190 5.56 0.61 14.88
C LEU A 190 6.34 -0.71 14.86
N PRO A 191 7.52 -0.76 14.22
CA PRO A 191 8.34 -1.94 14.24
C PRO A 191 8.78 -2.30 15.66
N ARG A 192 9.20 -3.55 15.80
CA ARG A 192 9.99 -3.98 16.96
C ARG A 192 11.31 -3.20 16.99
N ASN A 193 11.93 -3.13 18.16
CA ASN A 193 13.09 -2.29 18.44
C ASN A 193 12.82 -0.77 18.39
N THR A 194 11.56 -0.35 18.51
CA THR A 194 11.20 1.06 18.74
C THR A 194 10.87 1.30 20.21
N ASN A 195 11.35 2.42 20.77
CA ASN A 195 11.10 2.78 22.16
C ASN A 195 9.88 3.70 22.30
N GLY A 196 8.68 3.12 22.25
CA GLY A 196 7.42 3.87 22.39
C GLY A 196 7.05 4.66 21.14
N CYS A 197 6.32 5.77 21.34
CA CYS A 197 5.77 6.59 20.26
C CYS A 197 6.48 7.94 20.16
N PRO A 198 6.54 8.57 18.97
CA PRO A 198 7.02 9.93 18.86
C PRO A 198 6.08 10.91 19.56
N ALA A 199 6.60 12.10 19.85
CA ALA A 199 5.87 13.15 20.54
C ALA A 199 4.52 13.46 19.86
N GLY A 200 3.45 13.47 20.64
CA GLY A 200 2.09 13.73 20.17
C GLY A 200 1.37 12.52 19.59
N ALA A 201 2.08 11.42 19.32
CA ALA A 201 1.52 10.17 18.81
C ALA A 201 1.29 9.11 19.90
N GLU A 202 1.47 9.46 21.18
CA GLU A 202 1.34 8.54 22.29
C GLU A 202 -0.12 8.15 22.53
N VAL A 203 -0.34 6.85 22.75
CA VAL A 203 -1.59 6.33 23.32
C VAL A 203 -1.59 6.63 24.82
N LYS A 204 -2.63 7.31 25.31
CA LYS A 204 -2.61 7.91 26.66
C LYS A 204 -3.24 7.05 27.74
N THR A 205 -4.19 6.19 27.39
CA THR A 205 -4.87 5.32 28.37
C THR A 205 -4.91 3.87 27.93
N ILE A 206 -5.07 2.95 28.88
CA ILE A 206 -5.24 1.53 28.54
C ILE A 206 -6.54 1.28 27.78
N ASN A 207 -7.60 2.07 28.01
CA ASN A 207 -8.83 1.96 27.24
C ASN A 207 -8.60 2.41 25.79
N GLU A 208 -7.85 3.49 25.57
CA GLU A 208 -7.40 3.88 24.23
C GLU A 208 -6.53 2.79 23.59
N CYS A 209 -5.62 2.16 24.33
CA CYS A 209 -4.79 1.05 23.85
C CYS A 209 -5.63 -0.15 23.38
N ARG A 210 -6.72 -0.48 24.08
CA ARG A 210 -7.66 -1.52 23.66
C ARG A 210 -8.36 -1.15 22.36
N GLU A 211 -8.85 0.08 22.24
CA GLU A 211 -9.51 0.55 21.02
C GLU A 211 -8.54 0.68 19.85
N ALA A 212 -7.30 1.10 20.09
CA ALA A 212 -6.22 1.13 19.11
C ALA A 212 -5.95 -0.28 18.57
N LEU A 213 -5.74 -1.26 19.44
CA LEU A 213 -5.52 -2.65 19.04
C LEU A 213 -6.74 -3.26 18.33
N SER A 214 -7.94 -3.03 18.85
CA SER A 214 -9.20 -3.49 18.26
C SER A 214 -9.41 -2.92 16.85
N SER A 215 -9.19 -1.61 16.66
CA SER A 215 -9.27 -0.95 15.34
C SER A 215 -8.19 -1.43 14.36
N LEU A 216 -7.06 -1.91 14.90
CA LEU A 216 -6.00 -2.58 14.15
C LEU A 216 -6.29 -4.08 13.89
N GLY A 217 -7.36 -4.64 14.45
CA GLY A 217 -7.79 -6.03 14.27
C GLY A 217 -7.09 -7.02 15.18
N TYR A 218 -6.49 -6.55 16.28
CA TYR A 218 -5.79 -7.37 17.27
C TYR A 218 -6.65 -7.61 18.51
N GLY A 219 -6.50 -8.79 19.10
CA GLY A 219 -7.14 -9.15 20.36
C GLY A 219 -6.55 -8.41 21.56
N THR A 220 -7.40 -8.11 22.54
CA THR A 220 -7.06 -7.30 23.74
C THR A 220 -7.28 -8.05 25.06
N SER A 221 -7.57 -9.36 24.99
CA SER A 221 -7.81 -10.20 26.15
C SER A 221 -6.52 -10.45 26.95
N ASN A 222 -6.66 -10.61 28.27
CA ASN A 222 -5.59 -10.90 29.21
C ASN A 222 -4.36 -9.97 29.07
N PRO A 223 -4.50 -8.66 29.32
CA PRO A 223 -3.40 -7.72 29.14
C PRO A 223 -2.26 -7.97 30.16
N TRP A 224 -1.03 -7.69 29.76
CA TRP A 224 0.10 -7.53 30.69
C TRP A 224 0.15 -6.07 31.13
N ILE A 225 0.35 -5.87 32.44
CA ILE A 225 0.32 -4.55 33.06
C ILE A 225 1.65 -4.30 33.75
N GLY A 226 2.37 -3.29 33.26
CA GLY A 226 3.63 -2.82 33.82
C GLY A 226 3.40 -1.92 35.02
N ARG A 227 4.38 -1.91 35.93
CA ARG A 227 4.39 -1.00 37.09
C ARG A 227 5.10 0.32 36.73
N PRO A 228 4.87 1.41 37.48
CA PRO A 228 5.48 2.71 37.18
C PRO A 228 7.03 2.73 37.21
N ASP A 229 7.66 1.73 37.82
CA ASP A 229 9.11 1.55 37.92
C ASP A 229 9.69 0.61 36.85
N ARG A 230 8.86 0.04 35.97
CA ARG A 230 9.29 -0.91 34.94
C ARG A 230 9.80 -0.23 33.67
N THR A 231 11.10 0.02 33.62
CA THR A 231 11.79 0.67 32.48
C THR A 231 12.29 -0.30 31.41
N ASP A 232 12.08 -1.60 31.59
CA ASP A 232 12.57 -2.67 30.71
C ASP A 232 11.63 -3.02 29.55
N VAL A 233 10.44 -2.40 29.48
CA VAL A 233 9.41 -2.60 28.44
C VAL A 233 9.08 -1.26 27.79
N PRO A 234 8.71 -1.18 26.49
CA PRO A 234 8.32 0.10 25.87
C PRO A 234 7.22 0.82 26.65
N VAL A 235 7.28 2.15 26.67
CA VAL A 235 6.28 3.00 27.33
C VAL A 235 4.92 2.88 26.64
N GLY A 236 3.84 2.90 27.44
CA GLY A 236 2.48 2.96 26.94
C GLY A 236 1.99 1.65 26.32
N CYS A 237 1.32 1.77 25.17
CA CYS A 237 0.65 0.65 24.50
C CYS A 237 1.63 -0.12 23.60
N SER A 238 1.66 -1.45 23.73
CA SER A 238 2.46 -2.30 22.87
C SER A 238 1.87 -3.72 22.73
N TRP A 239 2.33 -4.47 21.72
CA TRP A 239 1.73 -5.76 21.37
C TRP A 239 2.73 -6.78 20.80
N ASN A 240 2.56 -8.04 21.21
CA ASN A 240 3.35 -9.19 20.76
C ASN A 240 2.50 -10.47 20.54
N GLY A 241 1.18 -10.32 20.42
CA GLY A 241 0.20 -11.40 20.62
C GLY A 241 -0.65 -11.20 21.87
N ARG A 242 -0.15 -10.40 22.81
CA ARG A 242 -0.83 -9.93 24.03
C ARG A 242 -0.77 -8.39 24.09
N LEU A 243 -1.78 -7.75 24.66
CA LEU A 243 -1.75 -6.32 24.98
C LEU A 243 -0.77 -6.09 26.13
N HIS A 244 0.18 -5.16 25.99
CA HIS A 244 1.03 -4.67 27.06
C HIS A 244 0.76 -3.18 27.31
N TRP A 245 0.51 -2.83 28.57
CA TRP A 245 0.38 -1.44 29.01
C TRP A 245 1.47 -1.14 30.04
N ASN A 246 2.47 -0.34 29.66
CA ASN A 246 3.51 0.09 30.58
C ASN A 246 3.26 1.52 31.09
N MET A 247 3.15 1.65 32.41
CA MET A 247 2.90 2.92 33.10
C MET A 247 4.16 3.71 33.43
N ALA A 248 5.35 3.14 33.17
CA ALA A 248 6.61 3.82 33.46
C ALA A 248 6.80 5.04 32.56
N PRO A 249 7.41 6.13 33.06
CA PRO A 249 7.67 7.33 32.28
C PRO A 249 8.77 7.13 31.22
N ALA A 250 9.54 6.06 31.33
CA ALA A 250 10.59 5.67 30.40
C ALA A 250 10.54 4.15 30.18
N GLY A 251 11.01 3.72 29.02
CA GLY A 251 10.99 2.34 28.59
C GLY A 251 12.19 2.01 27.72
N LYS A 252 12.23 0.76 27.23
CA LYS A 252 13.29 0.26 26.38
C LYS A 252 12.72 -0.34 25.09
N ALA A 253 13.40 -0.10 23.98
CA ALA A 253 13.16 -0.78 22.71
C ALA A 253 13.48 -2.28 22.83
N LEU A 254 12.59 -3.13 22.31
CA LEU A 254 12.72 -4.59 22.41
C LEU A 254 12.36 -5.28 21.07
N SER A 255 13.06 -6.37 20.77
CA SER A 255 12.93 -7.11 19.50
C SER A 255 11.69 -7.99 19.40
N TRP A 256 11.02 -8.27 20.51
CA TRP A 256 9.88 -9.19 20.57
C TRP A 256 8.52 -8.50 20.72
N ILE A 257 8.49 -7.18 20.89
CA ILE A 257 7.27 -6.41 21.12
C ILE A 257 7.26 -5.11 20.31
N ALA A 258 6.09 -4.77 19.76
CA ALA A 258 5.89 -3.62 18.89
C ALA A 258 5.07 -2.53 19.61
N PRO A 259 5.52 -1.27 19.67
CA PRO A 259 4.70 -0.16 20.15
C PRO A 259 3.47 0.07 19.27
N VAL A 260 2.37 0.50 19.90
CA VAL A 260 1.15 0.93 19.23
C VAL A 260 0.94 2.40 19.51
N CYS A 261 0.83 3.19 18.45
CA CYS A 261 0.80 4.63 18.51
C CYS A 261 -0.43 5.17 17.78
N ARG A 262 -0.80 6.40 18.09
CA ARG A 262 -1.64 7.20 17.19
C ARG A 262 -0.90 7.33 15.86
N ALA A 263 -1.65 7.32 14.77
CA ALA A 263 -1.10 7.42 13.44
C ALA A 263 -0.35 8.75 13.30
N HIS A 264 0.82 8.71 12.65
CA HIS A 264 1.63 9.88 12.35
C HIS A 264 2.34 9.66 11.02
N VAL A 265 2.81 10.76 10.44
CA VAL A 265 3.74 10.77 9.31
C VAL A 265 5.08 11.29 9.81
N SER A 266 6.18 10.74 9.32
CA SER A 266 7.52 11.24 9.61
C SER A 266 8.13 11.77 8.32
N LEU A 267 8.37 13.07 8.21
CA LEU A 267 9.00 13.66 7.03
C LEU A 267 10.50 13.70 7.19
N ASP A 268 11.23 13.30 6.15
CA ASP A 268 12.67 13.53 6.02
C ASP A 268 12.99 14.89 5.38
N ASP A 269 14.28 15.18 5.23
CA ASP A 269 14.83 16.40 4.64
C ASP A 269 14.49 16.58 3.15
N GLU A 270 14.17 15.49 2.45
CA GLU A 270 13.67 15.51 1.07
C GLU A 270 12.14 15.69 0.97
N GLY A 271 11.45 15.81 2.11
CA GLY A 271 9.99 15.94 2.19
C GLY A 271 9.24 14.64 1.89
N GLN A 272 9.92 13.49 1.96
CA GLN A 272 9.31 12.17 1.81
C GLN A 272 8.76 11.69 3.15
N ILE A 273 7.63 10.98 3.10
CA ILE A 273 7.09 10.30 4.28
C ILE A 273 7.89 9.01 4.47
N ALA A 274 8.72 8.99 5.51
CA ALA A 274 9.43 7.82 5.97
C ALA A 274 8.49 6.91 6.75
N MET A 275 8.46 5.66 6.34
CA MET A 275 7.67 4.64 6.99
C MET A 275 8.32 4.23 8.31
N PRO A 276 7.54 3.74 9.29
CA PRO A 276 8.08 3.32 10.57
C PRO A 276 9.20 2.28 10.48
N ASP A 277 9.23 1.46 9.42
CA ASP A 277 10.27 0.46 9.15
C ASP A 277 11.63 1.07 8.78
N GLY A 278 11.70 2.38 8.53
CA GLY A 278 12.90 3.13 8.18
C GLY A 278 13.44 2.84 6.77
N ALA A 279 12.90 1.86 6.05
CA ALA A 279 13.37 1.44 4.74
C ALA A 279 12.49 2.00 3.62
N THR A 280 11.18 2.06 3.86
CA THR A 280 10.23 2.47 2.84
C THR A 280 9.97 3.96 2.95
N LYS A 281 10.02 4.68 1.82
CA LYS A 281 9.68 6.10 1.75
C LYS A 281 8.74 6.33 0.58
N PHE A 282 7.85 7.30 0.71
CA PHE A 282 7.03 7.74 -0.41
C PHE A 282 6.78 9.24 -0.36
N ARG A 283 6.70 9.87 -1.54
CA ARG A 283 6.34 11.28 -1.66
C ARG A 283 4.82 11.42 -1.67
N ALA A 284 4.29 12.14 -0.68
CA ALA A 284 2.88 12.51 -0.65
C ALA A 284 2.63 13.77 -1.49
N ARG A 285 1.49 13.79 -2.21
CA ARG A 285 0.99 15.01 -2.85
C ARG A 285 0.07 15.75 -1.89
N TRP A 286 0.63 16.74 -1.19
CA TRP A 286 -0.09 17.59 -0.24
C TRP A 286 -1.10 18.51 -0.95
N GLN A 287 -2.31 18.63 -0.42
CA GLN A 287 -3.39 19.40 -1.04
C GLN A 287 -3.11 20.91 -1.09
N SER A 288 -2.42 21.47 -0.08
CA SER A 288 -2.07 22.89 -0.02
C SER A 288 -0.76 23.23 -0.77
N ASN A 289 -0.15 22.27 -1.47
CA ASN A 289 1.23 22.32 -2.01
C ASN A 289 2.31 22.64 -0.95
N MET A 290 1.95 22.87 0.31
CA MET A 290 2.86 23.05 1.43
C MET A 290 2.92 21.76 2.25
N MET A 291 4.12 21.20 2.39
CA MET A 291 4.37 20.05 3.25
C MET A 291 4.56 20.49 4.71
N PRO A 292 4.30 19.61 5.70
CA PRO A 292 4.71 19.84 7.08
C PRO A 292 6.24 19.98 7.21
N ALA A 293 6.70 20.51 8.33
CA ALA A 293 8.13 20.53 8.65
C ALA A 293 8.71 19.10 8.76
N VAL A 294 10.04 18.98 8.67
CA VAL A 294 10.76 17.72 8.93
C VAL A 294 10.40 17.18 10.33
N GLY A 295 10.27 15.86 10.46
CA GLY A 295 9.94 15.18 11.72
C GLY A 295 8.55 14.55 11.77
N ALA A 296 8.16 14.08 12.95
CA ALA A 296 6.93 13.34 13.16
C ALA A 296 5.73 14.27 13.41
N HIS A 297 4.63 14.04 12.69
CA HIS A 297 3.38 14.79 12.81
C HIS A 297 2.21 13.83 13.01
N PRO A 298 1.46 13.93 14.12
CA PRO A 298 0.24 13.15 14.30
C PRO A 298 -0.78 13.41 13.19
N VAL A 299 -1.44 12.34 12.73
CA VAL A 299 -2.44 12.41 11.66
C VAL A 299 -3.73 11.69 12.05
N VAL A 300 -4.83 12.13 11.43
CA VAL A 300 -6.14 11.50 11.52
C VAL A 300 -6.67 11.28 10.11
N VAL A 301 -7.21 10.09 9.87
CA VAL A 301 -7.87 9.76 8.62
C VAL A 301 -9.32 10.21 8.68
N ARG A 302 -9.66 11.16 7.82
CA ARG A 302 -11.03 11.62 7.57
C ARG A 302 -11.56 10.94 6.31
N THR A 303 -12.86 10.66 6.32
CA THR A 303 -13.58 10.08 5.19
C THR A 303 -14.64 11.10 4.80
N ALA A 304 -14.61 11.57 3.54
CA ALA A 304 -15.54 12.59 3.04
C ALA A 304 -16.17 12.13 1.74
N ALA A 305 -17.36 12.62 1.43
CA ALA A 305 -17.98 12.41 0.12
C ALA A 305 -17.11 13.06 -0.96
N ALA A 306 -16.83 12.36 -2.06
CA ALA A 306 -16.10 12.95 -3.17
C ALA A 306 -16.99 13.94 -3.93
N PHE A 307 -18.27 13.63 -4.06
CA PHE A 307 -19.26 14.46 -4.73
C PHE A 307 -20.50 14.62 -3.85
N ASP A 308 -21.15 15.76 -4.00
CA ASP A 308 -22.46 16.10 -3.42
C ASP A 308 -23.59 16.01 -4.47
N LYS A 309 -23.25 15.66 -5.71
CA LYS A 309 -24.16 15.44 -6.84
C LYS A 309 -23.61 14.36 -7.78
N VAL A 310 -24.44 13.83 -8.67
CA VAL A 310 -24.00 12.84 -9.66
C VAL A 310 -22.98 13.49 -10.62
N PRO A 311 -21.74 12.99 -10.71
CA PRO A 311 -20.69 13.58 -11.53
C PRO A 311 -20.84 13.17 -13.00
N THR A 312 -20.18 13.92 -13.90
CA THR A 312 -19.96 13.49 -15.28
C THR A 312 -18.96 12.32 -15.36
N LYS A 313 -18.93 11.62 -16.49
CA LYS A 313 -17.98 10.53 -16.76
C LYS A 313 -16.52 10.96 -16.60
N SER A 314 -16.17 12.16 -17.06
CA SER A 314 -14.81 12.71 -16.94
C SER A 314 -14.47 13.05 -15.49
N GLU A 315 -15.38 13.68 -14.75
CA GLU A 315 -15.19 14.01 -13.33
C GLU A 315 -15.05 12.74 -12.47
N LEU A 316 -15.91 11.74 -12.69
CA LEU A 316 -15.85 10.46 -11.99
C LEU A 316 -14.50 9.79 -12.23
N LYS A 317 -14.07 9.67 -13.50
CA LYS A 317 -12.77 9.07 -13.87
C LYS A 317 -11.58 9.88 -13.36
N ALA A 318 -11.72 11.18 -13.14
CA ALA A 318 -10.66 12.04 -12.63
C ALA A 318 -10.48 11.90 -11.11
N ARG A 319 -11.58 11.79 -10.36
CA ARG A 319 -11.58 11.90 -8.89
C ARG A 319 -11.75 10.57 -8.17
N LEU A 320 -12.70 9.74 -8.59
CA LEU A 320 -12.99 8.48 -7.91
C LEU A 320 -12.08 7.36 -8.38
N ARG A 321 -11.51 6.67 -7.38
CA ARG A 321 -10.54 5.59 -7.58
C ARG A 321 -10.83 4.36 -6.71
N PHE A 322 -11.81 4.45 -5.81
CA PHE A 322 -12.17 3.33 -4.94
C PHE A 322 -13.31 2.55 -5.58
N ALA A 323 -13.03 1.30 -5.92
CA ALA A 323 -14.07 0.38 -6.35
C ALA A 323 -15.05 0.11 -5.19
N ALA A 324 -16.31 -0.07 -5.54
CA ALA A 324 -17.35 -0.56 -4.64
C ALA A 324 -17.84 -1.93 -5.12
N PRO A 325 -18.37 -2.79 -4.24
CA PRO A 325 -19.16 -3.93 -4.69
C PRO A 325 -20.43 -3.43 -5.41
N PRO A 326 -21.00 -4.24 -6.32
CA PRO A 326 -22.32 -3.95 -6.88
C PRO A 326 -23.34 -3.73 -5.75
N PRO A 327 -24.06 -2.61 -5.74
CA PRO A 327 -25.05 -2.31 -4.71
C PRO A 327 -26.24 -3.27 -4.80
N ALA A 328 -26.76 -3.68 -3.64
CA ALA A 328 -27.91 -4.58 -3.56
C ALA A 328 -29.27 -3.87 -3.72
N GLY A 329 -29.30 -2.55 -3.54
CA GLY A 329 -30.50 -1.72 -3.66
C GLY A 329 -30.81 -1.33 -5.10
N GLN A 330 -32.02 -0.83 -5.33
CA GLN A 330 -32.39 -0.24 -6.61
C GLN A 330 -31.57 1.03 -6.88
N CYS A 331 -31.36 1.29 -8.16
CA CYS A 331 -30.68 2.48 -8.63
C CYS A 331 -31.50 3.74 -8.29
N SER A 332 -30.85 4.75 -7.70
CA SER A 332 -31.48 5.98 -7.21
C SER A 332 -31.51 7.08 -8.28
N VAL A 333 -30.44 7.17 -9.07
CA VAL A 333 -30.36 8.03 -10.27
C VAL A 333 -29.84 7.18 -11.41
N CYS A 334 -30.68 6.89 -12.40
CA CYS A 334 -30.40 5.88 -13.43
C CYS A 334 -30.30 6.47 -14.84
N GLU A 335 -30.54 7.77 -14.96
CA GLU A 335 -30.44 8.50 -16.22
C GLU A 335 -29.00 8.98 -16.45
N GLY A 336 -28.52 8.87 -17.69
CA GLY A 336 -27.17 9.30 -18.08
C GLY A 336 -26.09 8.19 -18.04
N GLU A 337 -24.85 8.59 -18.34
CA GLU A 337 -23.70 7.66 -18.37
C GLU A 337 -23.24 7.21 -16.99
N VAL A 338 -23.49 8.02 -15.96
CA VAL A 338 -23.13 7.72 -14.57
C VAL A 338 -24.41 7.50 -13.77
N LYS A 339 -24.59 6.28 -13.28
CA LYS A 339 -25.73 5.96 -12.40
C LYS A 339 -25.32 6.08 -10.95
N ALA A 340 -26.25 6.38 -10.05
CA ALA A 340 -26.01 6.49 -8.62
C ALA A 340 -26.94 5.59 -7.81
N TYR A 341 -26.41 5.01 -6.75
CA TYR A 341 -27.09 4.10 -5.84
C TYR A 341 -26.85 4.59 -4.41
N GLY A 342 -27.92 4.94 -3.70
CA GLY A 342 -27.83 5.51 -2.35
C GLY A 342 -29.21 5.81 -1.73
N PRO A 343 -29.29 5.98 -0.41
CA PRO A 343 -30.54 6.22 0.28
C PRO A 343 -31.20 7.53 -0.18
N ALA A 344 -32.50 7.46 -0.53
CA ALA A 344 -33.39 8.61 -0.77
C ALA A 344 -32.93 9.64 -1.84
N GLY A 345 -32.07 9.25 -2.78
CA GLY A 345 -31.62 10.12 -3.87
C GLY A 345 -30.60 11.19 -3.47
N ALA A 346 -30.20 11.25 -2.19
CA ALA A 346 -29.10 12.09 -1.75
C ALA A 346 -27.76 11.52 -2.24
N VAL A 347 -26.86 12.40 -2.67
CA VAL A 347 -25.50 12.01 -3.06
C VAL A 347 -24.54 12.35 -1.92
N ASP A 348 -24.08 11.31 -1.23
CA ASP A 348 -23.29 11.38 -0.01
C ASP A 348 -22.18 10.32 0.01
N ALA A 349 -21.48 10.19 1.14
CA ALA A 349 -20.38 9.23 1.30
C ALA A 349 -20.82 7.75 1.27
N GLU A 350 -22.11 7.45 1.36
CA GLU A 350 -22.66 6.08 1.23
C GLU A 350 -23.05 5.76 -0.21
N THR A 351 -23.08 6.77 -1.08
CA THR A 351 -23.45 6.62 -2.48
C THR A 351 -22.40 5.81 -3.26
N VAL A 352 -22.89 4.93 -4.14
CA VAL A 352 -22.08 4.18 -5.10
C VAL A 352 -22.45 4.64 -6.50
N PHE A 353 -21.46 4.99 -7.31
CA PHE A 353 -21.64 5.31 -8.72
C PHE A 353 -21.33 4.13 -9.61
N GLU A 354 -22.07 3.95 -10.70
CA GLU A 354 -21.79 2.99 -11.77
C GLU A 354 -21.39 3.73 -13.05
N LEU A 355 -20.33 3.23 -13.70
CA LEU A 355 -19.91 3.65 -15.02
C LEU A 355 -19.39 2.43 -15.79
N ASP A 356 -19.97 2.15 -16.96
CA ASP A 356 -19.57 1.05 -17.85
C ASP A 356 -19.50 -0.32 -17.12
N GLY A 357 -20.46 -0.60 -16.22
CA GLY A 357 -20.52 -1.82 -15.41
C GLY A 357 -19.52 -1.89 -14.24
N LYS A 358 -18.78 -0.81 -13.97
CA LYS A 358 -17.88 -0.67 -12.82
C LYS A 358 -18.49 0.20 -11.74
N TYR A 359 -18.33 -0.20 -10.49
CA TYR A 359 -18.90 0.50 -9.33
C TYR A 359 -17.83 1.22 -8.52
N PHE A 360 -18.12 2.44 -8.09
CA PHE A 360 -17.21 3.33 -7.38
C PHE A 360 -17.84 3.87 -6.11
N SER A 361 -17.15 3.77 -4.98
CA SER A 361 -17.62 4.39 -3.73
C SER A 361 -17.41 5.90 -3.80
N ASN A 362 -18.43 6.69 -3.45
CA ASN A 362 -18.37 8.16 -3.41
C ASN A 362 -17.58 8.67 -2.19
N VAL A 363 -16.36 8.20 -2.01
CA VAL A 363 -15.57 8.46 -0.81
C VAL A 363 -14.15 8.87 -1.19
N GLU A 364 -13.67 9.92 -0.55
CA GLU A 364 -12.25 10.22 -0.43
C GLU A 364 -11.77 9.91 0.99
N SER A 365 -10.67 9.17 1.09
CA SER A 365 -9.94 9.03 2.34
C SER A 365 -8.78 10.01 2.36
N ILE A 366 -8.81 10.92 3.32
CA ILE A 366 -7.85 12.00 3.47
C ILE A 366 -7.11 11.79 4.78
N VAL A 367 -5.78 11.76 4.69
CA VAL A 367 -4.90 11.82 5.85
C VAL A 367 -4.67 13.30 6.14
N ALA A 368 -5.11 13.76 7.31
CA ALA A 368 -4.93 15.13 7.74
C ALA A 368 -4.05 15.16 9.00
N THR A 369 -3.11 16.09 9.04
CA THR A 369 -2.38 16.46 10.26
C THR A 369 -3.36 16.86 11.35
N SER A 370 -3.04 16.55 12.62
CA SER A 370 -3.96 16.80 13.74
C SER A 370 -4.23 18.30 13.98
N ASP A 371 -3.35 19.19 13.52
CA ASP A 371 -3.57 20.65 13.54
C ASP A 371 -4.48 21.13 12.38
N GLY A 372 -4.84 20.25 11.45
CA GLY A 372 -5.72 20.52 10.31
C GLY A 372 -5.08 21.35 9.19
N LYS A 373 -3.77 21.62 9.24
CA LYS A 373 -3.11 22.52 8.26
C LYS A 373 -2.69 21.83 6.97
N HIS A 374 -2.35 20.55 7.07
CA HIS A 374 -1.84 19.76 5.95
C HIS A 374 -2.62 18.48 5.77
N SER A 375 -2.93 18.14 4.53
CA SER A 375 -3.64 16.92 4.16
C SER A 375 -3.15 16.35 2.84
N PHE A 376 -3.27 15.04 2.69
CA PHE A 376 -3.03 14.33 1.44
C PHE A 376 -3.99 13.16 1.30
N ARG A 377 -4.12 12.65 0.07
CA ARG A 377 -4.95 11.48 -0.20
C ARG A 377 -4.30 10.23 0.40
N ASN A 378 -5.07 9.46 1.15
CA ASN A 378 -4.61 8.22 1.76
C ASN A 378 -4.25 7.18 0.68
N PRO A 379 -2.99 6.70 0.63
CA PRO A 379 -2.56 5.77 -0.40
C PRO A 379 -3.29 4.42 -0.31
N PRO A 380 -3.62 3.80 -1.46
CA PRO A 380 -4.01 2.40 -1.48
C PRO A 380 -2.77 1.50 -1.24
N VAL A 381 -2.98 0.37 -0.59
CA VAL A 381 -1.99 -0.71 -0.42
C VAL A 381 -2.66 -2.06 -0.55
N PHE A 382 -2.01 -2.99 -1.24
CA PHE A 382 -2.47 -4.37 -1.30
C PHE A 382 -1.90 -5.16 -0.12
N LEU A 383 -0.60 -4.99 0.17
CA LEU A 383 0.07 -5.66 1.26
C LEU A 383 0.05 -4.84 2.56
N ARG A 384 -0.90 -5.12 3.46
CA ARG A 384 -0.94 -4.49 4.79
C ARG A 384 0.08 -5.04 5.79
N SER A 385 0.43 -6.31 5.67
CA SER A 385 1.33 -6.99 6.59
C SER A 385 1.94 -8.20 5.89
N THR A 386 3.26 -8.32 5.96
CA THR A 386 4.00 -9.46 5.39
C THR A 386 3.66 -10.79 6.06
N SER A 387 3.14 -10.75 7.29
CA SER A 387 2.66 -11.92 8.03
C SER A 387 1.18 -12.24 7.82
N ALA A 388 0.43 -11.37 7.12
CA ALA A 388 -0.99 -11.62 6.88
C ALA A 388 -1.21 -12.81 5.94
N ARG A 389 -2.34 -13.50 6.11
CA ARG A 389 -2.76 -14.55 5.19
C ARG A 389 -2.90 -13.96 3.79
N GLY A 390 -2.28 -14.60 2.78
CA GLY A 390 -2.31 -14.10 1.40
C GLY A 390 -1.29 -13.01 1.10
N ALA A 391 -0.40 -12.65 2.03
CA ALA A 391 0.63 -11.61 1.85
C ALA A 391 1.43 -11.77 0.55
N ARG A 392 1.92 -12.99 0.24
CA ARG A 392 2.65 -13.25 -1.01
C ARG A 392 1.85 -12.87 -2.26
N ARG A 393 0.54 -13.14 -2.28
CA ARG A 393 -0.33 -12.78 -3.42
C ARG A 393 -0.63 -11.31 -3.45
N ALA A 394 -0.87 -10.70 -2.30
CA ALA A 394 -1.05 -9.27 -2.20
C ALA A 394 0.19 -8.53 -2.76
N ALA A 395 1.40 -9.01 -2.47
CA ALA A 395 2.63 -8.49 -3.04
C ALA A 395 2.67 -8.62 -4.57
N VAL A 396 2.33 -9.80 -5.12
CA VAL A 396 2.24 -9.99 -6.58
C VAL A 396 1.19 -9.06 -7.19
N ALA A 397 0.00 -8.97 -6.61
CA ALA A 397 -1.06 -8.07 -7.07
C ALA A 397 -0.65 -6.59 -7.03
N GLU A 398 0.16 -6.19 -6.03
CA GLU A 398 0.72 -4.85 -5.93
C GLU A 398 1.69 -4.55 -7.07
N VAL A 399 2.57 -5.51 -7.39
CA VAL A 399 3.52 -5.40 -8.51
C VAL A 399 2.78 -5.35 -9.84
N GLU A 400 1.84 -6.27 -10.08
CA GLU A 400 1.03 -6.27 -11.31
C GLU A 400 0.25 -4.97 -11.46
N SER A 401 -0.36 -4.46 -10.37
CA SER A 401 -1.07 -3.19 -10.40
C SER A 401 -0.15 -2.00 -10.69
N LEU A 402 1.11 -2.02 -10.22
CA LEU A 402 2.10 -1.00 -10.54
C LEU A 402 2.51 -1.09 -12.03
N LEU A 403 2.76 -2.31 -12.53
CA LEU A 403 3.08 -2.55 -13.93
C LEU A 403 1.95 -2.09 -14.85
N ASP A 404 0.70 -2.41 -14.52
CA ASP A 404 -0.48 -1.94 -15.24
C ASP A 404 -0.56 -0.41 -15.23
N HIS A 405 -0.28 0.22 -14.09
CA HIS A 405 -0.28 1.68 -13.98
C HIS A 405 0.79 2.33 -14.87
N LEU A 406 2.01 1.77 -14.86
CA LEU A 406 3.11 2.23 -15.70
C LEU A 406 2.80 1.97 -17.18
N PHE A 407 2.27 0.80 -17.53
CA PHE A 407 1.94 0.45 -18.91
C PHE A 407 0.90 1.41 -19.50
N HIS A 408 -0.17 1.73 -18.74
CA HIS A 408 -1.21 2.65 -19.18
C HIS A 408 -0.89 4.13 -18.93
N HIS A 409 0.30 4.46 -18.44
CA HIS A 409 0.70 5.84 -18.20
C HIS A 409 0.80 6.61 -19.54
N THR A 410 0.40 7.87 -19.56
CA THR A 410 0.34 8.70 -20.78
C THR A 410 1.69 8.87 -21.46
N ASN A 411 2.79 8.82 -20.70
CA ASN A 411 4.15 8.92 -21.23
C ASN A 411 4.68 7.60 -21.83
N THR A 412 4.05 6.46 -21.54
CA THR A 412 4.57 5.15 -21.96
C THR A 412 4.64 4.97 -23.48
N PRO A 413 3.60 5.32 -24.26
CA PRO A 413 3.66 5.26 -25.71
C PRO A 413 4.77 6.13 -26.31
N VAL A 414 5.01 7.31 -25.73
CA VAL A 414 6.05 8.25 -26.17
C VAL A 414 7.44 7.69 -25.86
N PHE A 415 7.64 7.19 -24.63
CA PHE A 415 8.91 6.63 -24.18
C PHE A 415 9.31 5.41 -25.02
N ILE A 416 8.40 4.44 -25.17
CA ILE A 416 8.64 3.23 -25.96
C ILE A 416 8.79 3.59 -27.45
N GLY A 417 7.92 4.46 -27.99
CA GLY A 417 7.97 4.89 -29.38
C GLY A 417 9.32 5.51 -29.75
N LYS A 418 9.81 6.45 -28.95
CA LYS A 418 11.14 7.07 -29.17
C LYS A 418 12.26 6.02 -29.22
N ARG A 419 12.27 5.07 -28.27
CA ARG A 419 13.31 4.02 -28.20
C ARG A 419 13.26 3.06 -29.39
N LEU A 420 12.06 2.67 -29.83
CA LEU A 420 11.89 1.84 -31.02
C LEU A 420 12.42 2.56 -32.27
N ILE A 421 12.06 3.84 -32.46
CA ILE A 421 12.55 4.61 -33.61
C ILE A 421 14.09 4.73 -33.57
N GLN A 422 14.66 5.03 -32.40
CA GLN A 422 16.11 5.13 -32.20
C GLN A 422 16.84 3.81 -32.51
N ARG A 423 16.21 2.66 -32.22
CA ARG A 423 16.83 1.36 -32.47
C ARG A 423 16.74 0.91 -33.92
N PHE A 424 15.65 1.25 -34.62
CA PHE A 424 15.37 0.73 -35.95
C PHE A 424 15.70 1.69 -37.10
N VAL A 425 15.69 3.00 -36.86
CA VAL A 425 15.67 3.99 -37.96
C VAL A 425 16.67 5.14 -37.76
N THR A 426 16.42 6.02 -36.78
CA THR A 426 17.14 7.31 -36.66
C THR A 426 17.38 7.68 -35.21
N SER A 427 18.57 8.21 -34.89
CA SER A 427 18.91 8.65 -33.52
C SER A 427 18.13 9.89 -33.08
N ASN A 428 17.70 10.72 -34.02
CA ASN A 428 17.00 11.98 -33.79
C ASN A 428 15.64 12.02 -34.51
N PRO A 429 14.60 11.33 -34.00
CA PRO A 429 13.27 11.34 -34.60
C PRO A 429 12.52 12.66 -34.38
N SER A 430 11.71 13.06 -35.37
CA SER A 430 10.86 14.25 -35.20
C SER A 430 9.75 14.04 -34.16
N PRO A 431 9.19 15.13 -33.60
CA PRO A 431 8.00 15.05 -32.75
C PRO A 431 6.80 14.38 -33.45
N GLN A 432 6.60 14.62 -34.74
CA GLN A 432 5.51 14.01 -35.52
C GLN A 432 5.67 12.49 -35.63
N TYR A 433 6.90 12.02 -35.83
CA TYR A 433 7.20 10.60 -35.92
C TYR A 433 6.97 9.89 -34.58
N ILE A 434 7.43 10.49 -33.48
CA ILE A 434 7.17 9.99 -32.13
C ILE A 434 5.65 9.92 -31.87
N GLN A 435 4.89 10.94 -32.28
CA GLN A 435 3.44 10.97 -32.15
C GLN A 435 2.77 9.85 -32.95
N ALA A 436 3.17 9.61 -34.19
CA ALA A 436 2.60 8.58 -35.06
C ALA A 436 2.80 7.17 -34.48
N VAL A 437 4.00 6.87 -33.98
CA VAL A 437 4.28 5.58 -33.30
C VAL A 437 3.51 5.47 -31.99
N GLY A 438 3.41 6.55 -31.22
CA GLY A 438 2.63 6.58 -29.99
C GLY A 438 1.13 6.38 -30.23
N GLU A 439 0.57 6.85 -31.35
CA GLU A 439 -0.81 6.60 -31.76
C GLU A 439 -1.03 5.13 -32.14
N ALA A 440 -0.11 4.56 -32.91
CA ALA A 440 -0.17 3.15 -33.30
C ALA A 440 -0.09 2.22 -32.07
N PHE A 441 0.76 2.56 -31.11
CA PHE A 441 0.82 1.85 -29.81
C PHE A 441 -0.51 1.93 -29.06
N ARG A 442 -1.16 3.09 -29.03
CA ARG A 442 -2.42 3.30 -28.30
C ARG A 442 -3.61 2.60 -28.94
N THR A 443 -3.70 2.61 -30.27
CA THR A 443 -4.86 2.13 -31.03
C THR A 443 -4.71 0.69 -31.50
N GLY A 444 -3.48 0.18 -31.60
CA GLY A 444 -3.21 -1.11 -32.22
C GLY A 444 -3.48 -1.12 -33.73
N ALA A 445 -3.41 0.04 -34.38
CA ALA A 445 -3.63 0.20 -35.81
C ALA A 445 -2.62 1.17 -36.42
N HIS A 446 -2.24 0.93 -37.68
CA HIS A 446 -1.41 1.87 -38.46
C HIS A 446 -1.69 1.72 -39.95
N GLY A 447 -1.71 2.83 -40.69
CA GLY A 447 -1.86 2.81 -42.15
C GLY A 447 -3.13 2.13 -42.65
N GLY A 448 -4.23 2.20 -41.90
CA GLY A 448 -5.51 1.54 -42.23
C GLY A 448 -5.56 0.05 -41.89
N VAL A 449 -4.48 -0.54 -41.38
CA VAL A 449 -4.44 -1.93 -40.90
C VAL A 449 -4.63 -1.96 -39.39
N THR A 450 -5.61 -2.73 -38.92
CA THR A 450 -5.76 -3.05 -37.50
C THR A 450 -5.02 -4.34 -37.20
N PHE A 451 -4.09 -4.28 -36.25
CA PHE A 451 -3.35 -5.45 -35.77
C PHE A 451 -4.19 -6.15 -34.72
N SER A 452 -3.83 -6.08 -33.43
CA SER A 452 -4.70 -6.57 -32.36
C SER A 452 -5.84 -5.60 -32.01
N GLY A 453 -5.73 -4.32 -32.39
CA GLY A 453 -6.68 -3.26 -31.99
C GLY A 453 -6.65 -2.94 -30.49
N LYS A 454 -5.59 -3.37 -29.78
CA LYS A 454 -5.42 -3.17 -28.34
C LYS A 454 -4.30 -2.17 -28.06
N TYR A 455 -4.41 -1.50 -26.91
CA TYR A 455 -3.34 -0.66 -26.39
C TYR A 455 -2.08 -1.50 -26.13
N GLY A 456 -0.92 -0.97 -26.54
CA GLY A 456 0.40 -1.59 -26.45
C GLY A 456 0.72 -2.60 -27.54
N ASP A 457 0.07 -2.50 -28.70
CA ASP A 457 0.37 -3.38 -29.83
C ASP A 457 1.75 -3.07 -30.45
N LEU A 458 2.69 -4.01 -30.29
CA LEU A 458 4.03 -3.88 -30.88
C LEU A 458 4.05 -4.06 -32.40
N GLY A 459 3.12 -4.82 -32.98
CA GLY A 459 3.01 -4.99 -34.43
C GLY A 459 2.64 -3.67 -35.12
N ALA A 460 1.61 -3.01 -34.61
CA ALA A 460 1.20 -1.67 -35.07
C ALA A 460 2.30 -0.63 -34.85
N SER A 461 2.95 -0.67 -33.68
CA SER A 461 4.04 0.24 -33.34
C SER A 461 5.25 0.08 -34.27
N VAL A 462 5.69 -1.16 -34.54
CA VAL A 462 6.81 -1.44 -35.44
C VAL A 462 6.45 -1.11 -36.89
N ALA A 463 5.23 -1.37 -37.32
CA ALA A 463 4.75 -0.94 -38.63
C ALA A 463 4.83 0.59 -38.76
N ALA A 464 4.36 1.33 -37.74
CA ALA A 464 4.47 2.78 -37.71
C ALA A 464 5.92 3.26 -37.71
N VAL A 465 6.82 2.56 -37.01
CA VAL A 465 8.27 2.84 -37.07
C VAL A 465 8.77 2.65 -38.51
N LEU A 466 8.63 1.49 -39.12
CA LEU A 466 9.28 1.19 -40.40
C LEU A 466 8.62 1.85 -41.62
N LEU A 467 7.34 2.19 -41.53
CA LEU A 467 6.56 2.73 -42.65
C LEU A 467 6.39 4.26 -42.63
N HIS A 468 6.83 4.93 -41.56
CA HIS A 468 6.77 6.39 -41.49
C HIS A 468 7.56 7.05 -42.65
N PRO A 469 7.09 8.18 -43.21
CA PRO A 469 7.80 8.90 -44.27
C PRO A 469 9.28 9.18 -43.96
N GLU A 470 9.58 9.57 -42.71
CA GLU A 470 10.97 9.78 -42.27
C GLU A 470 11.81 8.51 -42.35
N ALA A 471 11.27 7.33 -42.05
CA ALA A 471 12.01 6.07 -42.15
C ALA A 471 12.32 5.67 -43.59
N ARG A 472 11.52 6.17 -44.54
CA ARG A 472 11.60 5.81 -45.96
C ARG A 472 12.37 6.83 -46.81
N GLY A 473 13.12 7.72 -46.16
CA GLY A 473 13.97 8.71 -46.84
C GLY A 473 13.24 9.93 -47.39
N GLN A 474 11.96 10.14 -47.03
CA GLN A 474 11.22 11.37 -47.32
C GLN A 474 11.51 12.43 -46.25
N VAL A 475 12.78 12.81 -46.13
CA VAL A 475 13.24 13.83 -45.19
C VAL A 475 13.18 15.19 -45.90
N PRO A 476 12.67 16.26 -45.25
CA PRO A 476 12.66 17.60 -45.84
C PRO A 476 14.06 18.01 -46.34
N SER A 477 14.10 18.57 -47.55
CA SER A 477 15.32 19.01 -48.23
C SER A 477 16.12 19.97 -47.34
N GLY A 478 17.21 19.48 -46.75
CA GLY A 478 18.05 20.23 -45.79
C GLY A 478 18.59 19.37 -44.63
N GLY A 479 17.92 18.26 -44.31
CA GLY A 479 18.29 17.38 -43.17
C GLY A 479 19.03 16.08 -43.52
N ARG A 480 19.36 15.82 -44.79
CA ARG A 480 19.93 14.52 -45.22
C ARG A 480 21.26 14.17 -44.54
N ALA A 481 22.09 15.15 -44.22
CA ALA A 481 23.37 14.92 -43.53
C ALA A 481 23.22 14.46 -42.07
N ALA A 482 22.07 14.76 -41.44
CA ALA A 482 21.80 14.41 -40.04
C ALA A 482 20.76 13.27 -39.90
N HIS A 483 20.36 12.64 -41.02
CA HIS A 483 19.33 11.62 -41.02
C HIS A 483 19.92 10.21 -40.96
N GLY A 484 19.41 9.38 -40.05
CA GLY A 484 19.86 8.00 -39.84
C GLY A 484 20.48 7.82 -38.45
N SER A 485 21.31 6.79 -38.31
CA SER A 485 22.05 6.52 -37.08
C SER A 485 23.52 6.27 -37.39
N LEU A 486 24.39 6.73 -36.50
CA LEU A 486 25.80 6.39 -36.59
C LEU A 486 25.99 4.92 -36.23
N ARG A 487 26.73 4.20 -37.08
CA ARG A 487 26.98 2.78 -36.89
C ARG A 487 27.90 2.57 -35.70
N GLU A 488 27.49 1.68 -34.80
CA GLU A 488 28.31 1.23 -33.69
C GLU A 488 29.64 0.60 -34.21
N PRO A 489 30.76 0.70 -33.47
CA PRO A 489 32.07 0.19 -33.91
C PRO A 489 32.04 -1.26 -34.42
N MET A 490 31.33 -2.16 -33.71
CA MET A 490 31.19 -3.55 -34.15
C MET A 490 30.42 -3.67 -35.47
N LEU A 491 29.37 -2.87 -35.65
CA LEU A 491 28.58 -2.85 -36.90
C LEU A 491 29.39 -2.29 -38.08
N LYS A 492 30.32 -1.35 -37.85
CA LYS A 492 31.26 -0.89 -38.88
C LYS A 492 32.16 -2.02 -39.37
N MET A 493 32.70 -2.83 -38.45
CA MET A 493 33.51 -4.00 -38.79
C MET A 493 32.71 -5.04 -39.59
N ILE A 494 31.52 -5.41 -39.12
CA ILE A 494 30.65 -6.36 -39.84
C ILE A 494 30.27 -5.83 -41.21
N HIS A 495 29.96 -4.53 -41.33
CA HIS A 495 29.65 -3.92 -42.62
C HIS A 495 30.84 -3.98 -43.57
N LEU A 496 32.05 -3.68 -43.08
CA LEU A 496 33.29 -3.77 -43.88
C LEU A 496 33.50 -5.19 -44.40
N MET A 497 33.38 -6.20 -43.55
CA MET A 497 33.52 -7.59 -43.97
C MET A 497 32.50 -7.97 -45.05
N ARG A 498 31.24 -7.53 -44.89
CA ARG A 498 30.18 -7.77 -45.88
C ARG A 498 30.44 -7.03 -47.19
N SER A 499 30.94 -5.79 -47.16
CA SER A 499 31.23 -5.02 -48.37
C SER A 499 32.43 -5.58 -49.15
N MET A 500 33.36 -6.23 -48.45
CA MET A 500 34.48 -6.94 -49.06
C MET A 500 34.10 -8.37 -49.48
N GLU A 501 32.81 -8.73 -49.42
CA GLU A 501 32.29 -10.06 -49.72
C GLU A 501 33.02 -11.19 -48.98
N TYR A 502 33.48 -10.91 -47.75
CA TYR A 502 34.24 -11.86 -46.97
C TYR A 502 33.48 -13.19 -46.82
N ARG A 503 34.15 -14.28 -47.20
CA ARG A 503 33.68 -15.65 -47.00
C ARG A 503 34.77 -16.43 -46.28
N ASP A 504 34.41 -17.05 -45.17
CA ASP A 504 35.30 -18.00 -44.52
C ASP A 504 35.45 -19.25 -45.41
N ARG A 505 36.69 -19.71 -45.58
CA ARG A 505 37.03 -20.81 -46.49
C ARG A 505 36.32 -22.11 -46.13
N ASP A 506 36.10 -22.35 -44.85
CA ASP A 506 35.53 -23.60 -44.33
C ASP A 506 34.10 -23.40 -43.80
N ARG A 507 33.49 -22.22 -44.06
CA ARG A 507 32.22 -21.77 -43.46
C ARG A 507 32.24 -21.83 -41.93
N GLY A 508 33.42 -21.67 -41.34
CA GLY A 508 33.63 -21.63 -39.90
C GLY A 508 33.07 -20.36 -39.27
N LEU A 509 33.00 -20.36 -37.94
CA LEU A 509 32.67 -19.16 -37.18
C LEU A 509 33.84 -18.18 -37.27
N VAL A 510 33.55 -16.94 -37.63
CA VAL A 510 34.52 -15.85 -37.57
C VAL A 510 34.78 -15.52 -36.10
N VAL A 511 36.01 -15.76 -35.64
CA VAL A 511 36.41 -15.48 -34.25
C VAL A 511 37.08 -14.12 -34.18
N PHE A 512 36.42 -13.18 -33.52
CA PHE A 512 37.03 -11.93 -33.08
C PHE A 512 37.60 -12.12 -31.67
N ARG A 513 38.77 -11.53 -31.39
CA ARG A 513 39.38 -11.57 -30.06
C ARG A 513 39.65 -10.14 -29.59
N GLU A 514 39.24 -9.86 -28.35
CA GLU A 514 39.58 -8.65 -27.60
C GLU A 514 39.38 -7.31 -28.36
N LEU A 515 38.34 -7.19 -29.22
CA LEU A 515 38.16 -5.95 -29.98
C LEU A 515 37.79 -4.76 -29.11
N GLN A 516 37.35 -4.95 -27.86
CA GLN A 516 37.05 -3.85 -26.95
C GLN A 516 38.27 -2.96 -26.67
N GLU A 517 39.49 -3.51 -26.70
CA GLU A 517 40.73 -2.74 -26.51
C GLU A 517 41.13 -1.96 -27.77
N VAL A 518 40.59 -2.35 -28.94
CA VAL A 518 40.97 -1.77 -30.24
C VAL A 518 39.92 -0.78 -30.75
N ILE A 519 38.64 -1.17 -30.73
CA ILE A 519 37.52 -0.37 -31.27
C ILE A 519 36.55 0.11 -30.17
N GLY A 520 36.87 -0.13 -28.90
CA GLY A 520 36.05 0.32 -27.77
C GLY A 520 34.74 -0.44 -27.57
N GLN A 521 34.50 -1.52 -28.31
CA GLN A 521 33.27 -2.32 -28.23
C GLN A 521 33.53 -3.81 -28.50
N PHE A 522 32.95 -4.67 -27.67
CA PHE A 522 32.85 -6.11 -27.96
C PHE A 522 31.48 -6.66 -27.49
N PRO A 523 30.87 -7.62 -28.21
CA PRO A 523 29.62 -8.22 -27.80
C PRO A 523 29.68 -8.75 -26.36
N TYR A 524 28.66 -8.42 -25.56
CA TYR A 524 28.52 -8.83 -24.15
C TYR A 524 29.58 -8.30 -23.18
N GLN A 525 30.45 -7.37 -23.59
CA GLN A 525 31.45 -6.75 -22.74
C GLN A 525 31.19 -5.25 -22.52
N SER A 526 29.93 -4.89 -22.31
CA SER A 526 29.63 -3.51 -21.95
C SER A 526 30.25 -3.18 -20.57
N PRO A 527 30.90 -2.02 -20.41
CA PRO A 527 31.54 -1.65 -19.14
C PRO A 527 30.52 -1.28 -18.04
N THR A 528 29.26 -1.05 -18.39
CA THR A 528 28.21 -0.67 -17.42
C THR A 528 26.87 -1.32 -17.74
N VAL A 529 25.94 -1.29 -16.78
CA VAL A 529 24.54 -1.72 -16.98
C VAL A 529 23.76 -0.82 -17.95
N PHE A 530 24.31 0.34 -18.33
CA PHE A 530 23.70 1.31 -19.24
C PHE A 530 24.16 1.15 -20.71
N ASN A 531 24.81 0.03 -21.03
CA ASN A 531 25.41 -0.25 -22.33
C ASN A 531 26.62 0.67 -22.65
N PHE A 532 27.19 0.59 -23.87
CA PHE A 532 28.32 1.40 -24.32
C PHE A 532 28.00 2.90 -24.47
N TYR A 533 26.73 3.22 -24.76
CA TYR A 533 26.23 4.59 -24.89
C TYR A 533 24.91 4.71 -24.14
N GLN A 534 24.70 5.82 -23.44
CA GLN A 534 23.39 6.15 -22.90
C GLN A 534 22.40 6.37 -24.05
N ALA A 535 21.13 6.14 -23.78
CA ALA A 535 20.14 6.17 -24.83
C ALA A 535 19.74 7.61 -25.23
N ASP A 536 20.17 8.61 -24.47
CA ASP A 536 20.18 10.05 -24.76
C ASP A 536 21.59 10.60 -25.02
N TYR A 537 22.57 9.73 -25.27
CA TYR A 537 23.92 10.15 -25.62
C TYR A 537 23.92 10.95 -26.93
N GLU A 538 24.31 12.22 -26.81
CA GLU A 538 24.55 13.11 -27.94
C GLU A 538 26.05 13.11 -28.24
N LEU A 539 26.40 13.00 -29.51
CA LEU A 539 27.79 13.12 -29.91
C LEU A 539 28.21 14.59 -29.79
N PRO A 540 29.43 14.85 -29.31
CA PRO A 540 29.99 16.19 -29.40
C PRO A 540 30.01 16.60 -30.86
N MET A 541 29.22 17.61 -31.22
CA MET A 541 29.31 18.20 -32.56
C MET A 541 30.68 18.87 -32.67
N PRO A 542 31.46 18.62 -33.75
CA PRO A 542 32.69 19.35 -33.94
C PRO A 542 32.39 20.85 -33.96
N ALA A 543 33.06 21.60 -33.09
CA ALA A 543 33.04 23.05 -33.10
C ALA A 543 33.81 23.50 -34.35
N GLU A 544 33.06 23.81 -35.40
CA GLU A 544 33.56 24.20 -36.74
C GLU A 544 34.40 23.11 -37.45
N PRO A 545 34.33 22.99 -38.79
CA PRO A 545 35.23 22.11 -39.51
C PRO A 545 36.67 22.58 -39.28
N GLU A 546 37.58 21.66 -38.94
CA GLU A 546 39.02 21.95 -39.05
C GLU A 546 39.28 22.50 -40.46
N PRO A 547 39.96 23.66 -40.60
CA PRO A 547 40.25 24.21 -41.90
C PRO A 547 41.01 23.18 -42.72
N GLU A 548 40.63 23.02 -43.99
CA GLU A 548 41.34 22.14 -44.92
C GLU A 548 42.85 22.44 -44.84
N PRO A 549 43.73 21.42 -44.78
CA PRO A 549 45.16 21.67 -44.80
C PRO A 549 45.48 22.47 -46.07
N GLU A 550 46.18 23.60 -45.90
CA GLU A 550 46.54 24.47 -47.02
C GLU A 550 47.22 23.64 -48.12
N PRO A 551 46.87 23.85 -49.40
CA PRO A 551 47.51 23.13 -50.48
C PRO A 551 49.01 23.38 -50.44
N GLU A 552 49.80 22.30 -50.45
CA GLU A 552 51.26 22.38 -50.53
C GLU A 552 51.65 23.32 -51.67
N THR A 553 52.30 24.42 -51.32
CA THR A 553 52.84 25.36 -52.31
C THR A 553 53.90 24.61 -53.09
N SER A 554 53.60 24.31 -54.36
CA SER A 554 54.57 23.85 -55.35
C SER A 554 55.67 24.89 -55.46
N LYS A 555 56.75 24.72 -54.69
CA LYS A 555 58.02 25.34 -55.00
C LYS A 555 58.58 24.59 -56.20
N PRO A 556 58.81 25.25 -57.35
CA PRO A 556 59.47 24.59 -58.46
C PRO A 556 60.89 24.19 -58.02
N GLU A 557 61.24 22.93 -58.23
CA GLU A 557 62.61 22.46 -58.20
C GLU A 557 63.42 23.30 -59.22
N PRO A 558 64.57 23.88 -58.82
CA PRO A 558 65.55 24.34 -59.79
C PRO A 558 66.33 23.13 -60.29
N GLU A 559 66.16 22.76 -61.56
CA GLU A 559 67.20 22.03 -62.31
C GLU A 559 68.05 23.05 -63.07
N PRO A 560 69.38 22.87 -63.22
CA PRO A 560 70.21 21.70 -62.86
C PRO A 560 71.18 21.91 -61.69
#